data_AF-A0A7C2IRW7-F1
#
_entry.id   AF-A0A7C2IRW7-F1
#
_cell.length_a   1.000
_cell.length_b   1.000
_cell.length_c   1.000
_cell.angle_alpha   90.00
_cell.angle_beta   90.00
_cell.angle_gamma   90.00
#
_symmetry.space_group_name_H-M   'P 1'
#
loop_
_entity.id
_entity.type
_entity.pdbx_description
1 polymer ?
#
loop_
_entity_poly.entity_id
_entity_poly.type
_entity_poly.pdbx_seq_one_letter_code
_entity_poly.pdbx_strand_id
1 'polypeptide(L)' 'MGSGLLALAAAAAVAFGALGTALAQARIGSAAAGAMAERPEIGGLMIVFLALPETMIILGFLAAFLLIGKIR' A
#
# COMPACT_ATOMS: atom_id res chain seq x y z
N MET A 1 17.26 21.25 -3.49
CA MET A 1 16.36 21.02 -2.33
C MET A 1 17.24 20.73 -1.12
N GLY A 2 16.90 21.26 0.06
CA GLY A 2 17.60 20.88 1.29
C GLY A 2 17.34 19.41 1.62
N SER A 3 18.33 18.72 2.19
CA SER A 3 18.27 17.31 2.59
C SER A 3 17.04 17.02 3.47
N GLY A 4 16.71 17.92 4.41
CA GLY A 4 15.53 17.81 5.26
C GLY A 4 14.20 17.80 4.48
N LEU A 5 14.10 18.58 3.41
CA LEU A 5 12.89 18.60 2.58
C LEU A 5 12.75 17.32 1.75
N LEU A 6 13.86 16.76 1.26
CA LEU A 6 13.87 15.47 0.56
C LEU A 6 13.45 14.33 1.50
N ALA A 7 13.93 14.34 2.74
CA ALA A 7 13.54 13.35 3.75
C ALA A 7 12.05 13.43 4.10
N LEU A 8 11.50 14.64 4.27
CA LEU A 8 10.07 14.84 4.51
C LEU A 8 9.21 14.38 3.31
N ALA A 9 9.65 14.67 2.09
CA ALA A 9 8.96 14.21 0.87
C ALA A 9 8.96 12.68 0.76
N ALA A 10 10.08 12.02 1.10
CA ALA A 10 10.18 10.57 1.12
C ALA A 10 9.24 9.94 2.17
N ALA A 11 9.21 10.51 3.38
CA ALA A 11 8.30 10.06 4.44
C ALA A 11 6.82 10.22 4.03
N ALA A 12 6.47 11.37 3.42
CA ALA A 12 5.12 11.62 2.92
C ALA A 12 4.70 10.63 1.84
N ALA A 13 5.58 10.31 0.88
CA ALA A 13 5.29 9.36 -0.20
C ALA A 13 4.92 7.96 0.34
N VAL A 14 5.66 7.46 1.34
CA VAL A 14 5.34 6.18 2.01
C VAL A 14 4.06 6.31 2.84
N ALA A 15 3.91 7.36 3.63
CA ALA A 15 2.76 7.53 4.52
C ALA A 15 1.43 7.57 3.74
N PHE A 16 1.35 8.37 2.68
CA PHE A 16 0.13 8.45 1.87
C PHE A 16 -0.13 7.17 1.07
N GLY A 17 0.93 6.53 0.54
CA GLY A 17 0.82 5.22 -0.09
C GLY A 17 0.27 4.16 0.87
N ALA A 18 0.75 4.15 2.12
CA ALA A 18 0.35 3.20 3.15
C ALA A 18 -1.09 3.45 3.60
N LEU A 19 -1.47 4.70 3.83
CA LEU A 19 -2.84 5.07 4.22
C LEU A 19 -3.86 4.70 3.14
N GLY A 20 -3.56 4.97 1.87
CA GLY A 20 -4.43 4.58 0.75
C GLY A 20 -4.58 3.06 0.65
N THR A 21 -3.46 2.34 0.75
CA THR A 21 -3.43 0.87 0.72
C THR A 21 -4.25 0.28 1.87
N ALA A 22 -4.05 0.77 3.10
CA ALA A 22 -4.74 0.29 4.29
C ALA A 22 -6.26 0.52 4.21
N LEU A 23 -6.69 1.70 3.72
CA LEU A 23 -8.12 1.99 3.58
C LEU A 23 -8.80 1.09 2.55
N ALA A 24 -8.13 0.81 1.43
CA ALA A 24 -8.62 -0.11 0.41
C ALA A 24 -8.68 -1.55 0.94
N GLN A 25 -7.59 -2.01 1.57
CA GLN A 25 -7.50 -3.37 2.13
C GLN A 25 -8.48 -3.59 3.28
N ALA A 26 -8.79 -2.58 4.10
CA ALA A 26 -9.79 -2.69 5.16
C ALA A 26 -11.18 -3.08 4.59
N ARG A 27 -11.57 -2.45 3.47
CA ARG A 27 -12.86 -2.72 2.81
C ARG A 27 -12.85 -4.05 2.06
N ILE A 28 -11.77 -4.34 1.34
CA ILE A 28 -11.61 -5.60 0.59
C ILE A 28 -11.56 -6.79 1.55
N GLY A 29 -10.78 -6.68 2.62
CA GLY A 29 -10.62 -7.72 3.64
C GLY A 29 -11.93 -8.04 4.36
N SER A 30 -12.71 -7.02 4.74
CA SER A 30 -14.03 -7.25 5.36
C SER A 30 -15.00 -7.96 4.42
N ALA A 31 -15.04 -7.57 3.15
CA ALA A 31 -15.89 -8.22 2.16
C ALA A 31 -15.42 -9.65 1.83
N ALA A 32 -14.11 -9.84 1.71
CA ALA A 32 -13.49 -11.14 1.49
C ALA A 32 -13.78 -12.13 2.62
N ALA A 33 -13.69 -11.70 3.87
CA ALA A 33 -14.00 -12.54 5.02
C ALA A 33 -15.45 -13.03 5.00
N GLY A 34 -16.41 -12.14 4.70
CA GLY A 34 -17.82 -12.51 4.56
C GLY A 34 -18.06 -13.46 3.39
N ALA A 35 -17.46 -13.19 2.23
CA ALA A 35 -17.62 -14.01 1.03
C ALA A 35 -17.02 -15.42 1.21
N MET A 36 -15.87 -15.53 1.90
CA MET A 36 -15.26 -16.83 2.23
C MET A 36 -16.07 -17.62 3.27
N ALA A 37 -16.82 -16.95 4.15
CA ALA A 37 -17.69 -17.63 5.10
C ALA A 37 -18.85 -18.37 4.40
N GLU A 38 -19.34 -17.84 3.27
CA GLU A 38 -20.35 -18.52 2.44
C GLU A 38 -19.72 -19.51 1.44
N ARG A 39 -18.59 -19.15 0.83
CA ARG A 39 -17.95 -19.90 -0.25
C ARG A 39 -16.44 -20.04 -0.01
N PRO A 40 -15.99 -20.99 0.82
CA PRO A 40 -14.58 -21.10 1.21
C PRO A 40 -13.65 -21.36 0.01
N GLU A 41 -14.17 -21.94 -1.09
CA GLU A 41 -13.40 -22.22 -2.30
C GLU A 41 -12.86 -20.96 -3.01
N ILE A 42 -13.42 -19.76 -2.75
CA ILE A 42 -12.96 -18.51 -3.39
C ILE A 42 -11.78 -17.86 -2.66
N GLY A 43 -11.27 -18.45 -1.58
CA GLY A 43 -10.22 -17.83 -0.74
C GLY A 43 -8.95 -17.45 -1.51
N GLY A 44 -8.53 -18.27 -2.47
CA GLY A 44 -7.39 -17.95 -3.33
C GLY A 44 -7.62 -16.68 -4.17
N LEU A 45 -8.82 -16.50 -4.72
CA LEU A 45 -9.20 -15.30 -5.47
C LEU A 45 -9.27 -14.06 -4.56
N MET A 46 -9.75 -14.23 -3.32
CA MET A 46 -9.80 -13.12 -2.35
C MET A 46 -8.42 -12.60 -1.98
N ILE A 47 -7.41 -13.48 -1.86
CA ILE A 47 -6.02 -13.07 -1.64
C ILE A 47 -5.52 -12.19 -2.80
N VAL A 48 -5.85 -12.56 -4.04
CA VAL A 48 -5.49 -11.73 -5.22
C VAL A 48 -6.13 -10.35 -5.13
N PHE A 49 -7.41 -10.26 -4.78
CA PHE A 49 -8.07 -8.96 -4.58
C PHE A 49 -7.44 -8.14 -3.45
N LEU A 50 -7.02 -8.78 -2.35
CA LEU A 50 -6.34 -8.10 -1.24
C LEU A 50 -4.94 -7.59 -1.61
N ALA A 51 -4.28 -8.23 -2.57
CA ALA A 51 -2.96 -7.84 -3.08
C ALA A 51 -3.01 -6.67 -4.07
N LEU A 52 -4.13 -6.44 -4.78
CA LEU A 52 -4.24 -5.35 -5.76
C LEU A 52 -3.89 -3.96 -5.19
N PRO A 53 -4.38 -3.55 -4.00
CA PRO A 53 -4.03 -2.26 -3.41
C PRO A 53 -2.57 -2.14 -2.98
N GLU A 54 -1.83 -3.25 -2.78
CA GLU A 54 -0.41 -3.19 -2.38
C GLU A 54 0.46 -2.50 -3.42
N THR A 55 -0.01 -2.42 -4.67
CA THR A 55 0.66 -1.63 -5.72
C THR A 55 0.82 -0.16 -5.33
N MET A 56 -0.12 0.44 -4.60
CA MET A 56 0.00 1.85 -4.15
C MET A 56 1.16 2.04 -3.18
N ILE A 57 1.31 1.18 -2.17
CA ILE A 57 2.42 1.29 -1.22
C ILE A 57 3.76 0.96 -1.87
N ILE A 58 3.80 0.00 -2.80
CA ILE A 58 5.01 -0.30 -3.56
C ILE A 58 5.48 0.94 -4.34
N LEU A 59 4.56 1.66 -4.99
CA LEU A 59 4.89 2.91 -5.70
C LEU A 59 5.33 4.03 -4.75
N GLY A 60 4.66 4.18 -3.60
CA GLY A 60 5.05 5.15 -2.57
C GLY A 60 6.45 4.86 -1.99
N PHE A 61 6.75 3.58 -1.76
CA PHE A 61 8.07 3.11 -1.35
C PHE A 61 9.14 3.36 -2.41
N LEU A 62 8.86 3.03 -3.68
CA LEU A 62 9.77 3.31 -4.78
C LEU A 62 10.10 4.81 -4.89
N ALA A 63 9.09 5.67 -4.78
CA ALA A 63 9.30 7.12 -4.80
C ALA A 63 10.22 7.57 -3.63
N ALA A 64 9.98 7.08 -2.42
CA ALA A 64 10.82 7.39 -1.27
C ALA A 64 12.26 6.88 -1.42
N PHE A 65 12.46 5.68 -1.96
CA PHE A 65 13.78 5.12 -2.25
C PHE A 65 14.58 6.01 -3.20
N LEU A 66 13.95 6.49 -4.28
CA LEU A 66 14.59 7.40 -5.24
C LEU A 66 14.91 8.78 -4.64
N LEU A 67 14.09 9.27 -3.71
CA LEU A 67 14.31 10.55 -3.03
C LEU A 67 15.46 10.46 -2.02
N ILE A 68 15.51 9.39 -1.21
CA ILE A 68 16.58 9.15 -0.24
C ILE A 68 17.91 8.98 -0.96
N GLY A 69 17.95 8.27 -2.10
CA GLY A 69 19.18 8.13 -2.90
C GLY A 69 19.76 9.44 -3.44
N LYS A 70 19.01 10.55 -3.39
CA LYS A 70 19.47 11.90 -3.77
C LYS A 70 19.99 12.71 -2.59
N ILE A 71 19.82 12.24 -1.35
CA ILE A 71 20.38 12.87 -0.15
C ILE A 71 21.88 12.54 -0.11
N ARG A 72 22.71 13.58 -0.07
CA ARG A 72 24.16 13.50 0.12
C ARG A 72 24.53 14.25 1.38
#